data_AF-S4Y6B1-F1
#
_entry.id   AF-S4Y6B1-F1
#
_cell.length_a   1.000
_cell.length_b   1.000
_cell.length_c   1.000
_cell.angle_alpha   90.00
_cell.angle_beta   90.00
_cell.angle_gamma   90.00
#
_symmetry.space_group_name_H-M   'P 1'
#
loop_
_entity.id
_entity.type
_entity.pdbx_description
1 polymer ?
#
loop_
_entity_poly.entity_id
_entity_poly.type
_entity_poly.pdbx_seq_one_letter_code
_entity_poly.pdbx_strand_id
1 'polypeptide(L)'
;MPHMRSSPASALLAAGFALLALCACGSDEPADPGAGGAGASGGASDGGGGSTAGPACLEPTPVPCEDEVFQQMDLQSDVAPGELSNEQDGGGFRSLIDATAGGAFAAEPHAYVYARFTEGGLEKVEISDEASLGSMDWDIAFRRYVVRINSGHSGPSCVTAARLPGTPDYDALAEAPGELRLRSDEYFTSDMSDTSDTSDSCALIPDGSGLESPATALSGYWKYPGCVQMSGAVYVLQLADGRRLKLTVTHFYDEENQATCQETGEVPMGDTGAANLQIRWAFLP
;
A
#
# COMPACT_ATOMS: atom_id res chain seq x y z
N MET A 1 -22.41 59.30 1.07
CA MET A 1 -22.21 58.75 2.43
C MET A 1 -21.28 57.55 2.31
N PRO A 2 -19.98 57.72 2.57
CA PRO A 2 -19.00 56.64 2.44
C PRO A 2 -18.83 55.93 3.79
N HIS A 3 -18.94 54.60 3.79
CA HIS A 3 -18.58 53.79 4.95
C HIS A 3 -17.06 53.67 5.07
N MET A 4 -16.57 54.14 6.21
CA MET A 4 -15.17 54.10 6.65
C MET A 4 -14.65 52.65 6.76
N ARG A 5 -13.49 52.40 6.17
CA ARG A 5 -12.61 51.28 6.48
C ARG A 5 -11.93 51.54 7.82
N SER A 6 -11.88 50.53 8.68
CA SER A 6 -11.17 50.52 9.95
C SER A 6 -10.24 49.30 9.99
N SER A 7 -8.93 49.53 9.82
CA SER A 7 -7.86 48.71 10.42
C SER A 7 -7.33 49.48 11.63
N PRO A 8 -6.99 48.80 12.73
CA PRO A 8 -5.59 48.53 13.06
C PRO A 8 -5.44 47.12 13.70
N ALA A 9 -4.30 46.55 14.06
CA ALA A 9 -2.96 47.05 14.37
C ALA A 9 -1.95 45.88 14.18
N SER A 10 -0.75 46.22 13.71
CA SER A 10 0.45 45.38 13.82
C SER A 10 0.97 45.41 15.26
N ALA A 11 1.41 44.26 15.77
CA ALA A 11 2.27 44.18 16.95
C ALA A 11 3.43 43.22 16.65
N LEU A 12 4.64 43.80 16.58
CA LEU A 12 5.93 43.10 16.65
C LEU A 12 6.22 42.65 18.10
N LEU A 13 6.75 41.44 18.28
CA LEU A 13 7.65 40.99 19.36
C LEU A 13 8.00 39.52 19.07
N ALA A 14 9.18 38.95 19.28
CA ALA A 14 10.56 39.38 19.48
C ALA A 14 11.36 38.06 19.43
N ALA A 15 12.47 38.02 18.70
CA ALA A 15 13.31 36.83 18.57
C ALA A 15 14.10 36.56 19.86
N GLY A 16 14.12 35.31 20.31
CA GLY A 16 14.96 34.82 21.41
C GLY A 16 15.93 33.76 20.90
N PHE A 17 17.18 34.16 20.69
CA PHE A 17 18.34 33.30 20.45
C PHE A 17 18.86 32.81 21.81
N ALA A 18 19.05 31.50 21.99
CA ALA A 18 19.81 30.95 23.11
C ALA A 18 20.78 29.87 22.59
N LEU A 19 22.05 30.27 22.53
CA LEU A 19 23.23 29.44 22.31
C LEU A 19 23.65 28.84 23.66
N LEU A 20 23.86 27.52 23.73
CA LEU A 20 24.67 26.90 24.79
C LEU A 20 25.44 25.72 24.20
N ALA A 21 26.74 25.96 24.01
CA ALA A 21 27.74 24.94 23.73
C ALA A 21 28.34 24.47 25.05
N LEU A 22 28.55 23.16 25.19
CA LEU A 22 29.50 22.59 26.15
C LEU A 22 30.26 21.46 25.48
N CYS A 23 31.58 21.67 25.39
CA CYS A 23 32.59 20.68 25.03
C CYS A 23 32.87 19.78 26.24
N ALA A 24 33.17 18.50 26.00
CA ALA A 24 34.10 17.75 26.82
C ALA A 24 34.74 16.60 26.02
N CYS A 25 36.07 16.54 26.09
CA CYS A 25 36.97 15.64 25.38
C CYS A 25 37.26 14.35 26.15
N GLY A 26 37.61 13.28 25.41
CA GLY A 26 38.70 12.33 25.72
C GLY A 26 38.46 11.29 26.85
N SER A 27 39.09 10.12 26.89
CA SER A 27 40.16 9.50 26.09
C SER A 27 40.20 8.00 26.40
N ASP A 28 40.90 7.25 25.54
CA ASP A 28 41.35 5.85 25.62
C ASP A 28 41.79 5.27 26.99
N GLU A 29 41.46 3.98 27.17
CA GLU A 29 42.15 2.80 27.75
C GLU A 29 43.37 2.95 28.72
N PRO A 30 43.59 2.01 29.67
CA PRO A 30 44.16 0.70 29.32
C PRO A 30 43.73 -0.52 30.17
N ALA A 31 44.14 -1.68 29.62
CA ALA A 31 44.01 -3.05 30.08
C ALA A 31 44.73 -3.41 31.41
N ASP A 32 44.27 -4.50 32.03
CA ASP A 32 45.04 -5.30 32.98
C ASP A 32 44.80 -6.81 32.69
N PRO A 33 45.84 -7.68 32.65
CA PRO A 33 45.72 -9.07 32.21
C PRO A 33 45.65 -10.06 33.39
N GLY A 34 44.67 -10.98 33.34
CA GLY A 34 44.53 -12.08 34.29
C GLY A 34 44.50 -13.43 33.58
N ALA A 35 45.53 -14.23 33.81
CA ALA A 35 45.82 -15.51 33.15
C ALA A 35 44.91 -16.68 33.55
N GLY A 36 44.76 -17.64 32.63
CA GLY A 36 44.81 -19.08 32.93
C GLY A 36 43.50 -19.85 32.86
N GLY A 37 43.41 -20.80 31.92
CA GLY A 37 42.40 -21.86 31.97
C GLY A 37 42.22 -22.59 30.63
N ALA A 38 42.89 -23.73 30.48
CA ALA A 38 42.79 -24.60 29.32
C ALA A 38 41.52 -25.47 29.33
N GLY A 39 40.92 -25.64 28.15
CA GLY A 39 40.31 -26.90 27.68
C GLY A 39 38.88 -27.21 28.12
N ALA A 40 37.94 -27.22 27.16
CA ALA A 40 37.17 -28.41 26.78
C ALA A 40 36.17 -28.08 25.67
N SER A 41 36.15 -28.95 24.67
CA SER A 41 35.17 -29.07 23.59
C SER A 41 33.74 -29.24 24.11
N GLY A 42 32.81 -28.47 23.53
CA GLY A 42 31.37 -28.72 23.62
C GLY A 42 30.71 -28.05 22.42
N GLY A 43 30.21 -28.84 21.49
CA GLY A 43 29.45 -28.35 20.35
C GLY A 43 28.18 -27.64 20.82
N ALA A 44 27.96 -26.45 20.31
CA ALA A 44 26.68 -25.79 20.30
C ALA A 44 26.33 -25.55 18.84
N SER A 45 25.26 -26.21 18.40
CA SER A 45 24.61 -26.00 17.13
C SER A 45 24.19 -24.55 17.02
N ASP A 46 24.72 -23.82 16.04
CA ASP A 46 24.13 -22.57 15.60
C ASP A 46 22.79 -22.89 14.95
N GLY A 47 21.74 -22.77 15.77
CA GLY A 47 20.36 -22.83 15.35
C GLY A 47 19.99 -21.57 14.58
N GLY A 48 19.59 -21.76 13.33
CA GLY A 48 18.58 -20.95 12.64
C GLY A 48 18.69 -19.45 12.81
N GLY A 49 19.64 -18.83 12.12
CA GLY A 49 19.50 -17.43 11.73
C GLY A 49 18.32 -17.32 10.77
N GLY A 50 17.13 -17.04 11.31
CA GLY A 50 16.02 -16.53 10.51
C GLY A 50 16.53 -15.30 9.78
N SER A 51 16.60 -15.40 8.45
CA SER A 51 17.07 -14.32 7.60
C SER A 51 16.03 -13.20 7.68
N THR A 52 16.19 -12.26 8.62
CA THR A 52 15.51 -10.98 8.54
C THR A 52 16.08 -10.28 7.32
N ALA A 53 15.45 -10.50 6.17
CA ALA A 53 15.73 -9.76 4.97
C ALA A 53 15.70 -8.27 5.34
N GLY A 54 16.78 -7.56 5.05
CA GLY A 54 16.84 -6.12 5.27
C GLY A 54 15.77 -5.39 4.42
N PRO A 55 15.57 -4.08 4.67
CA PRO A 55 14.62 -3.29 3.92
C PRO A 55 14.89 -3.37 2.41
N ALA A 56 13.83 -3.58 1.63
CA ALA A 56 13.89 -3.61 0.17
C ALA A 56 14.15 -2.22 -0.43
N CYS A 57 13.64 -1.16 0.21
CA CYS A 57 13.97 0.23 -0.09
C CYS A 57 13.82 1.11 1.15
N LEU A 58 14.54 2.23 1.16
CA LEU A 58 14.53 3.21 2.25
C LEU A 58 14.27 4.63 1.78
N GLU A 59 14.49 4.91 0.49
CA GLU A 59 14.38 6.24 -0.07
C GLU A 59 13.18 6.30 -1.03
N PRO A 60 12.40 7.39 -1.01
CA PRO A 60 11.28 7.57 -1.93
C PRO A 60 11.77 7.76 -3.37
N THR A 61 11.07 7.15 -4.32
CA THR A 61 11.27 7.36 -5.76
C THR A 61 10.22 8.33 -6.32
N PRO A 62 10.57 9.26 -7.22
CA PRO A 62 9.58 10.10 -7.86
C PRO A 62 8.51 9.28 -8.59
N VAL A 63 7.24 9.69 -8.47
CA VAL A 63 6.12 9.04 -9.17
C VAL A 63 6.15 9.46 -10.64
N PRO A 64 6.29 8.52 -11.60
CA PRO A 64 6.20 8.87 -13.02
C PRO A 64 4.78 9.29 -13.40
N CYS A 65 4.62 10.18 -14.37
CA CYS A 65 3.33 10.67 -14.83
C CYS A 65 2.46 11.25 -13.69
N GLU A 66 3.08 11.93 -12.71
CA GLU A 66 2.40 12.39 -11.49
C GLU A 66 1.16 13.25 -11.79
N ASP A 67 1.26 14.18 -12.76
CA ASP A 67 0.15 15.05 -13.16
C ASP A 67 -1.02 14.24 -13.76
N GLU A 68 -0.73 13.23 -14.61
CA GLU A 68 -1.74 12.35 -15.19
C GLU A 68 -2.31 11.37 -14.18
N VAL A 69 -1.49 10.86 -13.25
CA VAL A 69 -1.96 10.08 -12.10
C VAL A 69 -2.95 10.92 -11.32
N PHE A 70 -2.60 12.15 -10.97
CA PHE A 70 -3.46 13.05 -10.22
C PHE A 70 -4.80 13.30 -10.93
N GLN A 71 -4.75 13.64 -12.22
CA GLN A 71 -5.94 14.00 -12.99
C GLN A 71 -6.81 12.80 -13.37
N GLN A 72 -6.22 11.75 -13.95
CA GLN A 72 -6.99 10.62 -14.48
C GLN A 72 -7.44 9.67 -13.37
N MET A 73 -6.69 9.58 -12.27
CA MET A 73 -7.15 8.84 -11.10
C MET A 73 -8.00 9.72 -10.18
N ASP A 74 -8.32 10.96 -10.53
CA ASP A 74 -9.19 11.84 -9.73
C ASP A 74 -8.79 11.83 -8.25
N LEU A 75 -7.53 12.18 -8.00
CA LEU A 75 -6.93 12.17 -6.67
C LEU A 75 -7.44 13.35 -5.84
N GLN A 76 -7.80 13.07 -4.59
CA GLN A 76 -8.43 14.02 -3.68
C GLN A 76 -7.46 14.57 -2.63
N SER A 77 -7.70 15.81 -2.20
CA SER A 77 -6.92 16.50 -1.17
C SER A 77 -7.35 16.16 0.26
N ASP A 78 -8.58 15.67 0.44
CA ASP A 78 -9.11 15.29 1.75
C ASP A 78 -8.87 13.81 2.05
N VAL A 79 -8.70 13.48 3.34
CA VAL A 79 -8.54 12.09 3.79
C VAL A 79 -9.86 11.32 3.63
N ALA A 80 -9.77 10.07 3.21
CA ALA A 80 -10.95 9.22 3.06
C ALA A 80 -11.63 8.95 4.42
N PRO A 81 -12.97 9.08 4.52
CA PRO A 81 -13.70 8.77 5.75
C PRO A 81 -13.86 7.26 5.99
N GLY A 82 -13.50 6.42 5.01
CA GLY A 82 -13.64 4.97 5.10
C GLY A 82 -12.83 4.40 6.27
N GLU A 83 -13.44 3.44 6.96
CA GLU A 83 -12.88 2.78 8.14
C GLU A 83 -12.31 1.40 7.80
N LEU A 84 -11.41 0.92 8.66
CA LEU A 84 -10.81 -0.41 8.59
C LEU A 84 -11.11 -1.19 9.87
N SER A 85 -11.41 -2.47 9.72
CA SER A 85 -11.45 -3.40 10.86
C SER A 85 -10.76 -4.71 10.51
N ASN A 86 -10.32 -5.43 11.55
CA ASN A 86 -9.57 -6.66 11.41
C ASN A 86 -10.20 -7.75 12.27
N GLU A 87 -10.24 -8.97 11.74
CA GLU A 87 -10.57 -10.19 12.43
C GLU A 87 -9.42 -11.19 12.24
N GLN A 88 -9.07 -11.94 13.29
CA GLN A 88 -8.04 -12.97 13.17
C GLN A 88 -8.52 -14.10 12.25
N ASP A 89 -7.69 -14.51 11.30
CA ASP A 89 -7.98 -15.56 10.34
C ASP A 89 -6.74 -16.47 10.16
N GLY A 90 -6.72 -17.57 10.92
CA GLY A 90 -5.57 -18.48 10.96
C GLY A 90 -4.29 -17.77 11.40
N GLY A 91 -3.23 -17.87 10.60
CA GLY A 91 -1.95 -17.19 10.84
C GLY A 91 -1.90 -15.72 10.40
N GLY A 92 -3.04 -15.14 9.99
CA GLY A 92 -3.13 -13.75 9.56
C GLY A 92 -4.48 -13.14 9.88
N PHE A 93 -4.98 -12.30 8.99
CA PHE A 93 -6.17 -11.48 9.22
C PHE A 93 -7.14 -11.54 8.06
N ARG A 94 -8.41 -11.39 8.39
CA ARG A 94 -9.44 -10.89 7.50
C ARG A 94 -9.65 -9.42 7.82
N SER A 95 -9.40 -8.54 6.85
CA SER A 95 -9.59 -7.10 7.01
C SER A 95 -10.80 -6.66 6.20
N LEU A 96 -11.67 -5.87 6.83
CA LEU A 96 -12.83 -5.24 6.21
C LEU A 96 -12.50 -3.77 5.97
N ILE A 97 -12.80 -3.29 4.76
CA ILE A 97 -12.46 -1.95 4.30
C ILE A 97 -13.69 -1.28 3.73
N ASP A 98 -14.09 -0.17 4.32
CA ASP A 98 -15.08 0.72 3.71
C ASP A 98 -14.41 1.53 2.60
N ALA A 99 -14.46 1.01 1.38
CA ALA A 99 -14.01 1.69 0.17
C ALA A 99 -15.19 2.28 -0.62
N THR A 100 -16.33 2.51 0.03
CA THR A 100 -17.58 2.98 -0.60
C THR A 100 -17.45 4.41 -1.10
N ALA A 101 -16.69 5.20 -0.36
CA ALA A 101 -16.36 6.58 -0.58
C ALA A 101 -15.46 6.73 -1.82
N GLY A 102 -16.05 6.84 -3.02
CA GLY A 102 -15.31 7.18 -4.25
C GLY A 102 -15.65 6.38 -5.51
N GLY A 103 -14.84 6.58 -6.56
CA GLY A 103 -14.88 5.87 -7.84
C GLY A 103 -15.69 6.54 -8.95
N ALA A 104 -15.53 6.05 -10.18
CA ALA A 104 -15.99 6.65 -11.44
C ALA A 104 -17.50 6.96 -11.54
N PHE A 105 -18.30 6.56 -10.55
CA PHE A 105 -19.75 6.75 -10.51
C PHE A 105 -20.22 7.62 -9.34
N ALA A 106 -19.32 8.08 -8.46
CA ALA A 106 -19.62 9.06 -7.43
C ALA A 106 -19.47 10.47 -8.00
N ALA A 107 -20.42 11.36 -7.73
CA ALA A 107 -20.37 12.74 -8.21
C ALA A 107 -19.24 13.55 -7.56
N GLU A 108 -18.83 13.16 -6.36
CA GLU A 108 -17.70 13.70 -5.60
C GLU A 108 -16.98 12.51 -4.97
N PRO A 109 -15.99 11.91 -5.67
CA PRO A 109 -15.30 10.77 -5.11
C PRO A 109 -14.43 11.21 -3.94
N HIS A 110 -14.38 10.41 -2.88
CA HIS A 110 -13.39 10.60 -1.82
C HIS A 110 -12.03 9.99 -2.22
N ALA A 111 -11.02 10.29 -1.42
CA ALA A 111 -9.70 9.69 -1.55
C ALA A 111 -9.74 8.16 -1.43
N TYR A 112 -8.65 7.50 -1.80
CA TYR A 112 -8.45 6.10 -1.44
C TYR A 112 -8.33 5.96 0.08
N VAL A 113 -8.81 4.84 0.62
CA VAL A 113 -8.47 4.42 1.98
C VAL A 113 -7.07 3.82 1.95
N TYR A 114 -6.09 4.55 2.46
CA TYR A 114 -4.69 4.12 2.57
C TYR A 114 -4.48 3.28 3.82
N ALA A 115 -3.67 2.24 3.70
CA ALA A 115 -3.39 1.33 4.79
C ALA A 115 -1.96 0.76 4.74
N ARG A 116 -1.51 0.26 5.88
CA ARG A 116 -0.24 -0.43 6.06
C ARG A 116 -0.42 -1.76 6.77
N PHE A 117 0.43 -2.74 6.46
CA PHE A 117 0.39 -4.06 7.07
C PHE A 117 1.28 -4.11 8.32
N THR A 118 0.68 -4.40 9.47
CA THR A 118 1.41 -4.56 10.74
C THR A 118 1.18 -5.95 11.33
N GLU A 119 1.97 -6.34 12.33
CA GLU A 119 1.74 -7.61 13.03
C GLU A 119 0.36 -7.64 13.75
N GLY A 120 -0.21 -6.47 14.05
CA GLY A 120 -1.51 -6.31 14.70
C GLY A 120 -2.70 -6.24 13.75
N GLY A 121 -2.48 -6.27 12.43
CA GLY A 121 -3.54 -6.17 11.43
C GLY A 121 -3.26 -5.11 10.38
N LEU A 122 -4.28 -4.80 9.58
CA LEU A 122 -4.24 -3.72 8.60
C LEU A 122 -4.58 -2.41 9.32
N GLU A 123 -3.68 -1.45 9.28
CA GLU A 123 -3.84 -0.14 9.94
C GLU A 123 -4.10 0.96 8.92
N LYS A 124 -5.07 1.83 9.19
CA LYS A 124 -5.37 2.97 8.33
C LYS A 124 -4.26 4.00 8.46
N VAL A 125 -3.83 4.54 7.32
CA VAL A 125 -2.92 5.69 7.26
C VAL A 125 -3.79 6.91 6.98
N GLU A 126 -3.81 7.87 7.91
CA GLU A 126 -4.60 9.10 7.81
C GLU A 126 -3.92 10.11 6.86
N ILE A 127 -4.04 9.84 5.55
CA ILE A 127 -3.40 10.58 4.47
C ILE A 127 -4.36 10.77 3.29
N SER A 128 -4.24 11.89 2.58
CA SER A 128 -4.99 12.16 1.34
C SER A 128 -4.28 11.59 0.12
N ASP A 129 -4.96 11.56 -1.03
CA ASP A 129 -4.32 11.08 -2.25
C ASP A 129 -3.15 11.96 -2.68
N GLU A 130 -3.30 13.28 -2.58
CA GLU A 130 -2.23 14.24 -2.91
C GLU A 130 -0.97 14.00 -2.07
N ALA A 131 -1.14 13.85 -0.75
CA ALA A 131 -0.02 13.59 0.15
C ALA A 131 0.59 12.19 -0.06
N SER A 132 -0.21 11.22 -0.53
CA SER A 132 0.25 9.84 -0.75
C SER A 132 1.37 9.71 -1.77
N LEU A 133 1.42 10.62 -2.76
CA LEU A 133 2.42 10.63 -3.84
C LEU A 133 3.84 10.94 -3.33
N GLY A 134 3.95 11.53 -2.13
CA GLY A 134 5.22 11.81 -1.46
C GLY A 134 5.49 10.96 -0.22
N SER A 135 4.63 9.99 0.13
CA SER A 135 4.71 9.24 1.39
C SER A 135 5.09 7.77 1.21
N MET A 136 6.01 7.31 2.08
CA MET A 136 6.41 5.90 2.21
C MET A 136 5.59 5.15 3.28
N ASP A 137 4.64 5.82 3.94
CA ASP A 137 4.02 5.31 5.18
C ASP A 137 2.86 4.31 4.95
N TRP A 138 2.43 4.16 3.69
CA TRP A 138 1.34 3.28 3.28
C TRP A 138 1.86 2.16 2.37
N ASP A 139 1.21 0.99 2.42
CA ASP A 139 1.56 -0.17 1.59
C ASP A 139 0.55 -0.40 0.47
N ILE A 140 -0.75 -0.22 0.79
CA ILE A 140 -1.89 -0.57 -0.06
C ILE A 140 -3.00 0.46 0.10
N ALA A 141 -3.77 0.72 -0.96
CA ALA A 141 -4.85 1.69 -0.95
C ALA A 141 -6.09 1.18 -1.72
N PHE A 142 -7.28 1.52 -1.23
CA PHE A 142 -8.54 0.98 -1.73
C PHE A 142 -9.53 2.09 -2.11
N ARG A 143 -10.12 1.99 -3.31
CA ARG A 143 -11.28 2.79 -3.70
C ARG A 143 -12.13 2.02 -4.68
N ARG A 144 -13.35 1.70 -4.27
CA ARG A 144 -14.23 0.80 -5.04
C ARG A 144 -13.53 -0.52 -5.38
N TYR A 145 -13.37 -0.81 -6.65
CA TYR A 145 -12.75 -2.04 -7.17
C TYR A 145 -11.31 -1.81 -7.65
N VAL A 146 -10.74 -0.65 -7.35
CA VAL A 146 -9.34 -0.32 -7.62
C VAL A 146 -8.54 -0.49 -6.34
N VAL A 147 -7.49 -1.31 -6.43
CA VAL A 147 -6.51 -1.52 -5.37
C VAL A 147 -5.14 -1.16 -5.89
N ARG A 148 -4.49 -0.22 -5.20
CA ARG A 148 -3.15 0.30 -5.49
C ARG A 148 -2.15 -0.20 -4.46
N ILE A 149 -0.91 -0.36 -4.86
CA ILE A 149 0.23 -0.58 -3.95
C ILE A 149 1.21 0.59 -4.04
N ASN A 150 1.95 0.85 -2.96
CA ASN A 150 2.88 1.97 -2.93
C ASN A 150 4.13 1.68 -3.78
N SER A 151 4.02 1.87 -5.09
CA SER A 151 5.12 1.86 -6.06
C SER A 151 4.72 2.42 -7.41
N GLY A 152 5.71 2.66 -8.27
CA GLY A 152 5.50 3.04 -9.67
C GLY A 152 4.64 4.29 -9.81
N HIS A 153 3.57 4.21 -10.60
CA HIS A 153 2.63 5.32 -10.80
C HIS A 153 1.73 5.57 -9.58
N SER A 154 1.72 4.69 -8.59
CA SER A 154 0.84 4.82 -7.43
C SER A 154 1.49 5.49 -6.24
N GLY A 155 2.80 5.43 -6.09
CA GLY A 155 3.47 6.04 -4.95
C GLY A 155 4.97 5.81 -4.93
N PRO A 156 5.68 6.47 -4.01
CA PRO A 156 7.13 6.55 -4.05
C PRO A 156 7.87 5.34 -3.45
N SER A 157 7.15 4.36 -2.89
CA SER A 157 7.78 3.18 -2.28
C SER A 157 8.10 2.08 -3.30
N CYS A 158 8.63 0.96 -2.82
CA CYS A 158 9.00 -0.20 -3.63
C CYS A 158 8.12 -1.41 -3.34
N VAL A 159 6.89 -1.21 -2.86
CA VAL A 159 5.95 -2.32 -2.65
C VAL A 159 5.68 -2.99 -3.99
N THR A 160 5.84 -4.31 -4.06
CA THR A 160 5.59 -5.07 -5.29
C THR A 160 4.64 -6.22 -5.03
N ALA A 161 3.91 -6.64 -6.06
CA ALA A 161 3.01 -7.77 -6.00
C ALA A 161 3.26 -8.76 -7.14
N ALA A 162 3.13 -10.05 -6.84
CA ALA A 162 3.11 -11.12 -7.82
C ALA A 162 1.79 -11.88 -7.71
N ARG A 163 1.04 -11.95 -8.81
CA ARG A 163 -0.11 -12.86 -8.91
C ARG A 163 0.41 -14.29 -9.08
N LEU A 164 -0.04 -15.19 -8.22
CA LEU A 164 0.27 -16.61 -8.39
C LEU A 164 -0.53 -17.19 -9.57
N PRO A 165 0.08 -18.05 -10.41
CA PRO A 165 -0.61 -18.64 -11.55
C PRO A 165 -1.73 -19.58 -11.10
N GLY A 166 -2.84 -19.58 -11.84
CA GLY A 166 -4.03 -20.36 -11.52
C GLY A 166 -4.84 -19.76 -10.36
N THR A 167 -5.38 -20.63 -9.52
CA THR A 167 -6.11 -20.30 -8.27
C THR A 167 -5.56 -21.18 -7.16
N PRO A 168 -4.32 -20.93 -6.70
CA PRO A 168 -3.74 -21.75 -5.66
C PRO A 168 -4.57 -21.61 -4.38
N ASP A 169 -4.56 -22.66 -3.58
CA ASP A 169 -5.20 -22.63 -2.27
C ASP A 169 -4.44 -21.66 -1.37
N TYR A 170 -5.12 -20.58 -0.96
CA TYR A 170 -4.57 -19.58 -0.05
C TYR A 170 -4.09 -20.22 1.25
N ASP A 171 -4.83 -21.19 1.80
CA ASP A 171 -4.53 -21.80 3.09
C ASP A 171 -3.34 -22.76 3.01
N ALA A 172 -3.09 -23.36 1.82
CA ALA A 172 -1.93 -24.22 1.57
C ALA A 172 -0.61 -23.46 1.34
N LEU A 173 -0.67 -22.15 1.05
CA LEU A 173 0.51 -21.32 0.81
C LEU A 173 1.18 -20.94 2.14
N ALA A 174 2.16 -21.73 2.58
CA ALA A 174 2.89 -21.49 3.83
C ALA A 174 4.15 -20.64 3.68
N GLU A 175 4.74 -20.60 2.48
CA GLU A 175 5.98 -19.88 2.19
C GLU A 175 5.89 -19.18 0.82
N ALA A 176 6.65 -18.11 0.63
CA ALA A 176 6.71 -17.42 -0.66
C ALA A 176 7.42 -18.29 -1.71
N PRO A 177 6.84 -18.52 -2.90
CA PRO A 177 7.55 -19.19 -3.98
C PRO A 177 8.84 -18.44 -4.35
N GLY A 178 9.91 -19.19 -4.67
CA GLY A 178 11.23 -18.59 -4.93
C GLY A 178 11.31 -17.76 -6.21
N GLU A 179 10.62 -18.18 -7.28
CA GLU A 179 10.58 -17.46 -8.56
C GLU A 179 9.21 -16.79 -8.75
N LEU A 180 9.11 -15.54 -8.28
CA LEU A 180 7.93 -14.70 -8.47
C LEU A 180 8.24 -13.54 -9.40
N ARG A 181 7.35 -13.30 -10.36
CA ARG A 181 7.35 -12.06 -11.15
C ARG A 181 6.69 -10.95 -10.34
N LEU A 182 7.48 -10.31 -9.49
CA LEU A 182 7.08 -9.11 -8.75
C LEU A 182 6.89 -7.95 -9.73
N ARG A 183 5.79 -7.20 -9.54
CA ARG A 183 5.44 -6.03 -10.35
C ARG A 183 5.12 -4.86 -9.43
N SER A 184 5.52 -3.67 -9.85
CA SER A 184 5.03 -2.41 -9.31
C SER A 184 3.74 -2.00 -10.01
N ASP A 185 3.10 -0.93 -9.53
CA ASP A 185 1.93 -0.35 -10.16
C ASP A 185 2.32 0.47 -11.41
N GLU A 186 2.38 -0.21 -12.55
CA GLU A 186 2.78 0.34 -13.85
C GLU A 186 1.61 0.46 -14.84
N TYR A 187 0.59 1.26 -14.51
CA TYR A 187 -0.62 1.45 -15.34
C TYR A 187 -0.65 2.69 -16.25
N PHE A 188 0.47 3.35 -16.49
CA PHE A 188 0.65 4.37 -17.52
C PHE A 188 1.73 3.93 -18.49
N THR A 189 1.60 4.28 -19.77
CA THR A 189 2.68 4.07 -20.73
C THR A 189 3.84 5.00 -20.38
N SER A 190 5.07 4.48 -20.47
CA SER A 190 6.29 5.28 -20.39
C SER A 190 6.95 5.27 -21.76
N ASP A 191 7.11 6.44 -22.38
CA ASP A 191 7.95 6.56 -23.58
C ASP A 191 9.39 6.82 -23.13
N MET A 192 10.06 5.80 -22.61
CA MET A 192 11.52 5.83 -22.45
C MET A 192 12.22 5.65 -23.80
N SER A 193 11.87 6.43 -24.82
CA SER A 193 12.75 6.57 -25.98
C SER A 193 13.89 7.51 -25.61
N ASP A 194 15.12 7.00 -25.69
CA ASP A 194 16.40 7.72 -25.56
C ASP A 194 16.65 8.66 -26.77
N THR A 195 15.57 9.26 -27.27
CA THR A 195 15.54 10.22 -28.36
C THR A 195 14.86 11.47 -27.85
N SER A 196 15.57 12.58 -27.96
CA SER A 196 15.26 13.92 -27.42
C SER A 196 13.97 14.58 -27.94
N ASP A 197 13.03 13.82 -28.48
CA ASP A 197 11.66 14.24 -28.79
C ASP A 197 10.72 13.50 -27.82
N THR A 198 10.86 13.84 -26.55
CA THR A 198 10.06 13.31 -25.43
C THR A 198 8.62 13.78 -25.58
N SER A 199 7.77 12.98 -26.21
CA SER A 199 6.36 12.93 -25.83
C SER A 199 6.20 11.74 -24.90
N ASP A 200 6.44 11.95 -23.60
CA ASP A 200 5.98 11.03 -22.56
C ASP A 200 4.47 10.84 -22.75
N SER A 201 4.07 9.78 -23.44
CA SER A 201 2.65 9.47 -23.53
C SER A 201 2.26 8.86 -22.20
N CYS A 202 1.83 9.67 -21.23
CA CYS A 202 1.24 9.21 -19.98
C CYS A 202 -0.21 8.77 -20.21
N ALA A 203 -0.40 7.82 -21.13
CA ALA A 203 -1.69 7.24 -21.46
C ALA A 203 -2.03 6.10 -20.50
N LEU A 204 -3.24 6.12 -19.95
CA LEU A 204 -3.71 5.10 -19.02
C LEU A 204 -3.81 3.74 -19.72
N ILE A 205 -3.21 2.73 -19.10
CA ILE A 205 -3.30 1.32 -19.49
C ILE A 205 -4.49 0.72 -18.75
N PRO A 206 -5.60 0.36 -19.44
CA PRO A 206 -6.75 -0.24 -18.80
C PRO A 206 -6.47 -1.70 -18.38
N ASP A 207 -7.10 -2.15 -17.31
CA ASP A 207 -7.01 -3.51 -16.77
C ASP A 207 -7.74 -4.57 -17.61
N GLY A 208 -8.44 -4.14 -18.66
CA GLY A 208 -9.22 -5.00 -19.55
C GLY A 208 -10.55 -5.48 -18.98
N SER A 209 -11.00 -4.93 -17.84
CA SER A 209 -12.30 -5.28 -17.22
C SER A 209 -13.51 -4.75 -17.98
N GLY A 210 -13.32 -3.73 -18.83
CA GLY A 210 -14.38 -2.97 -19.48
C GLY A 210 -14.91 -1.79 -18.64
N LEU A 211 -14.34 -1.54 -17.45
CA LEU A 211 -14.67 -0.40 -16.59
C LEU A 211 -13.58 0.68 -16.57
N GLU A 212 -12.73 0.73 -17.59
CA GLU A 212 -11.64 1.72 -17.76
C GLU A 212 -10.74 1.89 -16.51
N SER A 213 -10.56 0.81 -15.74
CA SER A 213 -9.73 0.82 -14.52
C SER A 213 -8.24 0.69 -14.82
N PRO A 214 -7.37 1.25 -13.97
CA PRO A 214 -5.92 1.12 -14.14
C PRO A 214 -5.48 -0.34 -14.02
N ALA A 215 -4.56 -0.76 -14.89
CA ALA A 215 -3.90 -2.07 -14.85
C ALA A 215 -2.88 -2.19 -13.69
N THR A 216 -3.33 -2.08 -12.44
CA THR A 216 -2.48 -2.19 -11.23
C THR A 216 -1.84 -3.58 -11.11
N ALA A 217 -0.83 -3.73 -10.25
CA ALA A 217 -0.16 -5.00 -10.01
C ALA A 217 -1.11 -6.08 -9.47
N LEU A 218 -2.14 -5.66 -8.72
CA LEU A 218 -3.21 -6.48 -8.17
C LEU A 218 -4.43 -6.61 -9.11
N SER A 219 -4.40 -5.97 -10.29
CA SER A 219 -5.48 -6.09 -11.28
C SER A 219 -5.76 -7.55 -11.64
N GLY A 220 -7.04 -7.86 -11.84
CA GLY A 220 -7.51 -9.22 -12.11
C GLY A 220 -7.84 -10.06 -10.88
N TYR A 221 -7.92 -9.45 -9.68
CA TYR A 221 -8.52 -10.08 -8.51
C TYR A 221 -10.03 -10.29 -8.67
N TRP A 222 -10.66 -9.61 -9.62
CA TRP A 222 -12.07 -9.73 -9.98
C TRP A 222 -12.27 -9.82 -11.50
N LYS A 223 -13.51 -10.12 -11.91
CA LYS A 223 -14.02 -10.12 -13.29
C LYS A 223 -15.40 -9.44 -13.32
N TYR A 224 -15.85 -9.03 -14.50
CA TYR A 224 -17.13 -8.32 -14.66
C TYR A 224 -18.11 -9.03 -15.62
N PRO A 225 -18.73 -10.15 -15.23
CA PRO A 225 -19.82 -10.74 -16.00
C PRO A 225 -21.13 -9.94 -15.93
N GLY A 226 -21.25 -9.02 -14.97
CA GLY A 226 -22.48 -8.29 -14.63
C GLY A 226 -22.43 -7.74 -13.19
N CYS A 227 -21.55 -8.28 -12.37
CA CYS A 227 -21.17 -7.81 -11.03
C CYS A 227 -19.66 -7.97 -10.82
N VAL A 228 -19.10 -7.43 -9.74
CA VAL A 228 -17.68 -7.60 -9.39
C VAL A 228 -17.45 -8.99 -8.80
N GLN A 229 -17.20 -9.97 -9.67
CA GLN A 229 -17.02 -11.38 -9.32
C GLN A 229 -15.58 -11.64 -8.92
N MET A 230 -15.33 -12.15 -7.70
CA MET A 230 -13.98 -12.45 -7.23
C MET A 230 -13.38 -13.62 -7.99
N SER A 231 -12.14 -13.47 -8.45
CA SER A 231 -11.43 -14.48 -9.23
C SER A 231 -10.81 -15.60 -8.38
N GLY A 232 -10.68 -15.39 -7.07
CA GLY A 232 -9.89 -16.25 -6.18
C GLY A 232 -8.37 -16.15 -6.40
N ALA A 233 -7.89 -15.07 -7.05
CA ALA A 233 -6.47 -14.84 -7.25
C ALA A 233 -5.77 -14.61 -5.91
N VAL A 234 -4.69 -15.36 -5.69
CA VAL A 234 -3.77 -15.15 -4.57
C VAL A 234 -2.56 -14.39 -5.06
N TYR A 235 -2.18 -13.37 -4.30
CA TYR A 235 -1.02 -12.53 -4.53
C TYR A 235 0.00 -12.73 -3.44
N VAL A 236 1.27 -12.59 -3.78
CA VAL A 236 2.35 -12.38 -2.82
C VAL A 236 2.82 -10.95 -2.97
N LEU A 237 2.78 -10.19 -1.87
CA LEU A 237 3.32 -8.84 -1.81
C LEU A 237 4.68 -8.87 -1.12
N GLN A 238 5.61 -8.05 -1.59
CA GLN A 238 6.84 -7.71 -0.91
C GLN A 238 6.79 -6.24 -0.51
N LEU A 239 6.88 -5.99 0.80
CA LEU A 239 6.82 -4.65 1.39
C LEU A 239 8.18 -3.95 1.36
N ALA A 240 8.19 -2.65 1.64
CA ALA A 240 9.40 -1.83 1.67
C ALA A 240 10.43 -2.31 2.70
N ASP A 241 9.98 -2.89 3.80
CA ASP A 241 10.83 -3.46 4.84
C ASP A 241 11.38 -4.87 4.52
N GLY A 242 11.05 -5.40 3.34
CA GLY A 242 11.50 -6.71 2.89
C GLY A 242 10.59 -7.88 3.31
N ARG A 243 9.63 -7.66 4.22
CA ARG A 243 8.65 -8.68 4.60
C ARG A 243 7.77 -9.03 3.41
N ARG A 244 7.33 -10.28 3.38
CA ARG A 244 6.40 -10.79 2.38
C ARG A 244 5.10 -11.21 3.03
N LEU A 245 4.01 -11.04 2.32
CA LEU A 245 2.70 -11.52 2.74
C LEU A 245 1.96 -12.13 1.56
N LYS A 246 1.07 -13.08 1.85
CA LYS A 246 0.06 -13.54 0.90
C LYS A 246 -1.23 -12.74 1.09
N LEU A 247 -1.94 -12.48 0.02
CA LEU A 247 -3.20 -11.72 0.02
C LEU A 247 -4.18 -12.29 -1.01
N THR A 248 -5.46 -12.34 -0.66
CA THR A 248 -6.57 -12.55 -1.59
C THR A 248 -7.71 -11.61 -1.25
N VAL A 249 -8.35 -11.05 -2.27
CA VAL A 249 -9.60 -10.30 -2.09
C VAL A 249 -10.76 -11.30 -2.16
N THR A 250 -11.62 -11.28 -1.16
CA THR A 250 -12.71 -12.26 -1.01
C THR A 250 -14.08 -11.67 -1.24
N HIS A 251 -14.26 -10.37 -0.99
CA HIS A 251 -15.54 -9.70 -1.16
C HIS A 251 -15.36 -8.27 -1.65
N PHE A 252 -16.32 -7.84 -2.46
CA PHE A 252 -16.60 -6.45 -2.82
C PHE A 252 -18.00 -6.02 -2.38
N TYR A 253 -18.93 -6.97 -2.25
CA TYR A 253 -20.27 -6.77 -1.71
C TYR A 253 -20.36 -7.35 -0.29
N ASP A 254 -21.53 -7.21 0.36
CA ASP A 254 -21.81 -8.02 1.56
C ASP A 254 -21.82 -9.53 1.25
N GLU A 255 -21.80 -10.36 2.30
CA GLU A 255 -21.67 -11.83 2.19
C GLU A 255 -22.71 -12.45 1.24
N GLU A 256 -23.98 -12.07 1.37
CA GLU A 256 -25.09 -12.64 0.59
C GLU A 256 -25.01 -12.21 -0.88
N ASN A 257 -24.76 -10.92 -1.13
CA ASN A 257 -24.67 -10.39 -2.48
C ASN A 257 -23.39 -10.85 -3.18
N GLN A 258 -22.28 -11.02 -2.45
CA GLN A 258 -21.07 -11.58 -3.02
C GLN A 258 -21.29 -13.04 -3.41
N ALA A 259 -21.90 -13.86 -2.56
CA ALA A 259 -22.21 -15.25 -2.90
C ALA A 259 -23.09 -15.35 -4.15
N THR A 260 -24.12 -14.50 -4.24
CA THR A 260 -24.98 -14.40 -5.42
C THR A 260 -24.19 -14.03 -6.67
N CYS A 261 -23.32 -13.02 -6.60
CA CYS A 261 -22.45 -12.62 -7.70
C CYS A 261 -21.49 -13.74 -8.14
N GLN A 262 -20.94 -14.50 -7.19
CA GLN A 262 -20.07 -15.65 -7.49
C GLN A 262 -20.82 -16.76 -8.23
N GLU A 263 -22.09 -17.01 -7.89
CA GLU A 263 -22.89 -18.08 -8.49
C GLU A 263 -23.50 -17.70 -9.83
N THR A 264 -24.11 -16.51 -9.93
CA THR A 264 -24.96 -16.12 -11.07
C THR A 264 -24.29 -15.15 -12.03
N GLY A 265 -23.25 -14.43 -11.57
CA GLY A 265 -22.67 -13.31 -12.31
C GLY A 265 -23.50 -12.02 -12.26
N GLU A 266 -24.51 -11.96 -11.39
CA GLU A 266 -25.40 -10.82 -11.20
C GLU A 266 -25.56 -10.51 -9.70
N VAL A 267 -25.99 -9.29 -9.38
CA VAL A 267 -26.40 -8.89 -8.02
C VAL A 267 -27.83 -8.34 -8.04
N PRO A 268 -28.61 -8.53 -6.96
CA PRO A 268 -29.95 -7.96 -6.84
C PRO A 268 -29.98 -6.44 -7.04
N MET A 269 -31.12 -5.93 -7.51
CA MET A 269 -31.37 -4.49 -7.50
C MET A 269 -31.65 -4.03 -6.07
N GLY A 270 -30.78 -3.18 -5.52
CA GLY A 270 -30.93 -2.64 -4.17
C GLY A 270 -29.61 -2.19 -3.55
N ASP A 271 -29.62 -2.03 -2.23
CA ASP A 271 -28.39 -1.90 -1.46
C ASP A 271 -27.68 -3.26 -1.44
N THR A 272 -26.46 -3.27 -1.98
CA THR A 272 -25.65 -4.49 -2.13
C THR A 272 -24.45 -4.50 -1.20
N GLY A 273 -24.27 -3.45 -0.39
CA GLY A 273 -23.03 -3.24 0.36
C GLY A 273 -21.80 -3.07 -0.56
N ALA A 274 -21.99 -2.67 -1.81
CA ALA A 274 -20.92 -2.56 -2.80
C ALA A 274 -19.78 -1.65 -2.35
N ALA A 275 -18.54 -2.13 -2.56
CA ALA A 275 -17.29 -1.54 -2.15
C ALA A 275 -17.00 -1.55 -0.63
N ASN A 276 -17.69 -2.41 0.12
CA ASN A 276 -17.16 -2.89 1.40
C ASN A 276 -16.25 -4.08 1.11
N LEU A 277 -14.97 -3.81 0.86
CA LEU A 277 -14.03 -4.85 0.49
C LEU A 277 -13.69 -5.73 1.69
N GLN A 278 -13.49 -7.02 1.44
CA GLN A 278 -12.84 -7.92 2.39
C GLN A 278 -11.59 -8.53 1.74
N ILE A 279 -10.50 -8.52 2.48
CA ILE A 279 -9.27 -9.21 2.11
C ILE A 279 -8.88 -10.21 3.18
N ARG A 280 -8.31 -11.35 2.77
CA ARG A 280 -7.56 -12.26 3.65
C ARG A 280 -6.09 -12.09 3.35
N TRP A 281 -5.27 -11.96 4.39
CA TRP A 281 -3.82 -11.87 4.22
C TRP A 281 -3.06 -12.39 5.43
N ALA A 282 -1.80 -12.79 5.25
CA ALA A 282 -0.91 -13.25 6.30
C ALA A 282 0.54 -13.05 5.89
N PHE A 283 1.41 -12.72 6.85
CA PHE A 283 2.86 -12.71 6.60
C PHE A 283 3.36 -14.12 6.26
N LEU A 284 4.33 -14.17 5.36
CA LEU A 284 5.06 -15.38 5.00
C LEU A 284 6.44 -15.33 5.69
N PRO A 285 6.96 -16.49 6.15
CA PRO A 285 8.28 -16.57 6.77
C PRO A 285 9.42 -16.33 5.77
#